data_AF-A0A850M4W6-F1
#
_entry.id   AF-A0A850M4W6-F1
#
_cell.length_a   1.000
_cell.length_b   1.000
_cell.length_c   1.000
_cell.angle_alpha   90.00
_cell.angle_beta   90.00
_cell.angle_gamma   90.00
#
_symmetry.space_group_name_H-M   'P 1'
#
loop_
_entity.id
_entity.type
_entity.pdbx_description
1 polymer ?
#
loop_
_entity_poly.entity_id
_entity_poly.type
_entity_poly.pdbx_seq_one_letter_code
_entity_poly.pdbx_strand_id
1 'polypeptide(L)'
;MNRVCVVKSGYQISYDKSLLHNFNFKNLRINLRYLLCGPPRSRGEGLFFRIILGDKGKCIQCIFFYKTQWIPYHPHDYHPFYIYLDDVNDVSSLIIDDGHHFSKLRAVQKGVKRTSIDLTIFLPDHGMTDQIKGISKIFQPKLIPLLPDQIERWWLINNMAQLKLRTKLIDPWAPGLIPDTPSKKVSLLYRLNQLLPFKIPSPIKNNIKFTFRDESACPICHSLETLDFIPLVRSKTTGNYILRKKMTCKNNHEYSIRYDFEKGMIELD
;
A
#
# COMPACT_ATOMS: atom_id res chain seq x y z
N MET A 1 -12.55 32.95 -6.52
CA MET A 1 -12.70 31.59 -7.08
C MET A 1 -12.03 30.62 -6.12
N ASN A 2 -12.84 29.92 -5.32
CA ASN A 2 -12.35 29.05 -4.24
C ASN A 2 -11.73 27.79 -4.84
N ARG A 3 -10.42 27.61 -4.61
CA ARG A 3 -9.71 26.38 -4.97
C ARG A 3 -10.19 25.29 -4.02
N VAL A 4 -11.13 24.49 -4.51
CA VAL A 4 -11.52 23.24 -3.88
C VAL A 4 -10.28 22.34 -3.85
N CYS A 5 -9.70 22.16 -2.66
CA CYS A 5 -8.68 21.13 -2.43
C CYS A 5 -9.38 19.76 -2.45
N VAL A 6 -9.66 19.28 -3.67
CA VAL A 6 -9.39 17.86 -3.93
C VAL A 6 -7.94 17.68 -3.49
N VAL A 7 -7.59 16.59 -2.80
CA VAL A 7 -6.19 16.14 -2.84
C VAL A 7 -5.99 15.78 -4.31
N LYS A 8 -5.73 16.79 -5.16
CA LYS A 8 -5.18 16.62 -6.49
C LYS A 8 -3.82 16.10 -6.17
N SER A 9 -3.78 14.79 -5.98
CA SER A 9 -2.55 14.11 -5.93
C SER A 9 -1.79 14.57 -7.16
N GLY A 10 -0.55 15.01 -6.99
CA GLY A 10 0.31 15.37 -8.12
C GLY A 10 0.67 14.13 -8.94
N TYR A 11 -0.26 13.18 -9.06
CA TYR A 11 -0.13 11.89 -9.69
C TYR A 11 -1.37 11.48 -10.46
N GLN A 12 -1.17 10.58 -11.40
CA GLN A 12 -2.18 9.85 -12.15
C GLN A 12 -1.87 8.36 -12.10
N ILE A 13 -2.91 7.53 -12.11
CA ILE A 13 -2.75 6.09 -12.30
C ILE A 13 -2.67 5.80 -13.79
N SER A 14 -1.65 5.04 -14.18
CA SER A 14 -1.48 4.58 -15.55
C SER A 14 -2.00 3.15 -15.69
N TYR A 15 -3.06 3.00 -16.50
CA TYR A 15 -3.57 1.71 -16.97
C TYR A 15 -3.12 1.36 -18.40
N ASP A 16 -2.07 2.02 -18.89
CA ASP A 16 -1.47 1.70 -20.19
C ASP A 16 -1.06 0.22 -20.22
N LYS A 17 -1.69 -0.53 -21.14
CA LYS A 17 -1.46 -1.96 -21.33
C LYS A 17 0.00 -2.27 -21.65
N SER A 18 0.69 -1.42 -22.41
CA SER A 18 2.10 -1.63 -22.74
C SER A 18 2.98 -1.59 -21.49
N LEU A 19 2.68 -0.68 -20.56
CA LEU A 19 3.39 -0.54 -19.30
C LEU A 19 3.03 -1.64 -18.30
N LEU A 20 1.75 -2.06 -18.26
CA LEU A 20 1.29 -3.13 -17.38
C LEU A 20 1.78 -4.52 -17.83
N HIS A 21 1.81 -4.80 -19.14
CA HIS A 21 2.20 -6.11 -19.67
C HIS A 21 3.70 -6.31 -19.79
N ASN A 22 4.47 -5.25 -20.07
CA ASN A 22 5.93 -5.34 -20.17
C ASN A 22 6.64 -4.97 -18.88
N PHE A 23 5.92 -5.02 -17.76
CA PHE A 23 6.50 -4.63 -16.49
C PHE A 23 7.60 -5.62 -16.06
N ASN A 24 8.83 -5.13 -15.99
CA ASN A 24 9.98 -5.90 -15.53
C ASN A 24 10.87 -5.02 -14.66
N PHE A 25 11.18 -5.49 -13.46
CA PHE A 25 12.14 -4.85 -12.56
C PHE A 25 13.55 -4.99 -13.15
N LYS A 26 14.00 -4.01 -13.94
CA LYS A 26 15.25 -4.12 -14.74
C LYS A 26 16.49 -4.49 -13.90
N ASN A 27 16.67 -3.84 -12.75
CA ASN A 27 17.84 -3.98 -11.87
C ASN A 27 17.55 -4.67 -10.52
N LEU A 28 16.31 -5.14 -10.30
CA LEU A 28 15.89 -5.72 -9.03
C LEU A 28 15.09 -7.01 -9.24
N ARG A 29 15.39 -8.07 -8.50
CA ARG A 29 14.52 -9.25 -8.39
C ARG A 29 13.84 -9.26 -7.03
N ILE A 30 12.52 -9.30 -7.02
CA ILE A 30 11.75 -9.44 -5.77
C ILE A 30 11.40 -10.91 -5.58
N ASN A 31 11.83 -11.47 -4.45
CA ASN A 31 11.50 -12.83 -4.04
C ASN A 31 10.53 -12.75 -2.87
N LEU A 32 9.41 -13.48 -2.93
CA LEU A 32 8.52 -13.58 -1.77
C LEU A 32 8.81 -14.85 -0.97
N ARG A 33 8.64 -14.76 0.34
CA ARG A 33 8.73 -15.85 1.30
C ARG A 33 7.57 -15.76 2.28
N TYR A 34 7.26 -16.86 2.94
CA TYR A 34 6.14 -16.95 3.89
C TYR A 34 6.62 -17.50 5.22
N LEU A 35 6.27 -16.83 6.30
CA LEU A 35 6.56 -17.25 7.68
C LEU A 35 5.25 -17.39 8.44
N LEU A 36 5.04 -18.54 9.09
CA LEU A 36 3.80 -18.86 9.81
C LEU A 36 2.54 -18.83 8.91
N CYS A 37 2.71 -18.82 7.58
CA CYS A 37 1.66 -18.91 6.56
C CYS A 37 2.14 -19.67 5.33
N GLY A 38 1.20 -20.01 4.43
CA GLY A 38 1.48 -20.58 3.13
C GLY A 38 1.29 -19.57 1.99
N PRO A 39 1.86 -19.83 0.80
CA PRO A 39 1.64 -19.00 -0.37
C PRO A 39 0.17 -19.05 -0.85
N PRO A 40 -0.25 -18.04 -1.63
CA PRO A 40 -1.49 -18.04 -2.40
C PRO A 40 -1.75 -19.36 -3.11
N ARG A 41 -3.00 -19.85 -3.07
CA ARG A 41 -3.39 -21.13 -3.68
C ARG A 41 -4.41 -20.98 -4.80
N SER A 42 -5.11 -19.85 -4.88
CA SER A 42 -6.14 -19.64 -5.89
C SER A 42 -5.71 -18.66 -6.98
N ARG A 43 -6.41 -18.70 -8.13
CA ARG A 43 -6.11 -17.84 -9.30
C ARG A 43 -6.36 -16.36 -9.04
N GLY A 44 -7.16 -16.01 -8.05
CA GLY A 44 -7.47 -14.63 -7.65
C GLY A 44 -6.56 -14.07 -6.57
N GLU A 45 -5.51 -14.80 -6.18
CA GLU A 45 -4.57 -14.41 -5.14
C GLU A 45 -3.17 -14.20 -5.74
N GLY A 46 -2.41 -13.25 -5.21
CA GLY A 46 -1.11 -12.89 -5.76
C GLY A 46 -0.67 -11.47 -5.42
N LEU A 47 0.30 -10.97 -6.19
CA LEU A 47 0.77 -9.60 -6.07
C LEU A 47 0.11 -8.74 -7.15
N PHE A 48 -0.81 -7.91 -6.72
CA PHE A 48 -1.50 -6.96 -7.59
C PHE A 48 -0.69 -5.69 -7.69
N PHE A 49 -0.62 -5.07 -8.87
CA PHE A 49 0.18 -3.86 -9.06
C PHE A 49 -0.48 -2.84 -9.99
N ARG A 50 -0.24 -1.56 -9.72
CA ARG A 50 -0.57 -0.46 -10.64
C ARG A 50 0.56 0.56 -10.68
N ILE A 51 0.65 1.26 -11.80
CA ILE A 51 1.66 2.29 -12.03
C ILE A 51 1.08 3.64 -11.65
N ILE A 52 1.84 4.40 -10.88
CA ILE A 52 1.52 5.75 -10.45
C ILE A 52 2.58 6.68 -11.05
N LEU A 53 2.11 7.68 -11.80
CA LEU A 53 2.94 8.70 -12.44
C LEU A 53 2.69 10.02 -11.74
N GLY A 54 3.70 10.68 -11.20
CA GLY A 54 3.54 12.01 -10.62
C GLY A 54 4.70 12.93 -10.97
N ASP A 55 4.60 14.18 -10.52
CA ASP A 55 5.61 15.22 -10.82
C ASP A 55 7.00 14.86 -10.27
N LYS A 56 7.05 14.02 -9.24
CA LYS A 56 8.28 13.51 -8.61
C LYS A 56 8.83 12.24 -9.27
N GLY A 57 8.17 11.74 -10.32
CA GLY A 57 8.60 10.58 -11.09
C GLY A 57 7.60 9.43 -11.12
N LYS A 58 8.12 8.21 -11.27
CA LYS A 58 7.31 7.00 -11.48
C LYS A 58 7.41 6.06 -10.30
N CYS A 59 6.27 5.56 -9.85
CA CYS A 59 6.17 4.59 -8.76
C CYS A 59 5.27 3.43 -9.14
N ILE A 60 5.49 2.28 -8.52
CA ILE A 60 4.64 1.11 -8.62
C ILE A 60 4.11 0.81 -7.24
N GLN A 61 2.80 0.81 -7.13
CA GLN A 61 2.14 0.31 -5.94
C GLN A 61 1.89 -1.18 -6.11
N CYS A 62 2.38 -1.96 -5.16
CA CYS A 62 2.21 -3.40 -5.11
C CYS A 62 1.35 -3.76 -3.90
N ILE A 63 0.26 -4.51 -4.09
CA ILE A 63 -0.67 -4.96 -3.04
C ILE A 63 -0.71 -6.47 -3.05
N PHE A 64 -0.43 -7.09 -1.91
CA PHE A 64 -0.53 -8.54 -1.78
C PHE A 64 -1.95 -8.94 -1.34
N PHE A 65 -2.61 -9.78 -2.13
CA PHE A 65 -3.95 -10.29 -1.83
C PHE A 65 -3.95 -11.82 -1.70
N TYR A 66 -4.53 -12.32 -0.62
CA TYR A 66 -4.60 -13.74 -0.27
C TYR A 66 -5.83 -14.00 0.61
N LYS A 67 -6.49 -15.14 0.44
CA LYS A 67 -7.80 -15.42 1.05
C LYS A 67 -7.73 -15.98 2.47
N THR A 68 -6.63 -16.61 2.86
CA THR A 68 -6.52 -17.34 4.14
C THR A 68 -5.85 -16.49 5.22
N GLN A 69 -6.59 -16.06 6.24
CA GLN A 69 -6.07 -15.41 7.45
C GLN A 69 -6.28 -16.36 8.66
N TRP A 70 -5.21 -16.77 9.34
CA TRP A 70 -5.23 -17.82 10.38
C TRP A 70 -5.79 -17.34 11.73
N ILE A 71 -5.81 -16.02 11.96
CA ILE A 71 -6.40 -15.39 13.14
C ILE A 71 -7.29 -14.28 12.60
N PRO A 72 -8.52 -14.09 13.11
CA PRO A 72 -9.31 -12.90 12.78
C PRO A 72 -8.68 -11.71 13.49
N TYR A 73 -7.51 -11.24 13.04
CA TYR A 73 -7.04 -9.93 13.41
C TYR A 73 -7.36 -8.98 12.27
N HIS A 74 -8.43 -8.21 12.49
CA HIS A 74 -9.00 -7.17 11.64
C HIS A 74 -9.15 -7.59 10.17
N PRO A 75 -10.39 -7.82 9.68
CA PRO A 75 -10.67 -8.13 8.27
C PRO A 75 -10.34 -6.97 7.28
N HIS A 76 -9.23 -6.28 7.49
CA HIS A 76 -8.99 -4.87 7.16
C HIS A 76 -7.52 -4.52 6.85
N ASP A 77 -6.54 -5.43 7.03
CA ASP A 77 -5.11 -5.08 6.92
C ASP A 77 -4.49 -5.60 5.61
N TYR A 78 -4.41 -4.71 4.61
CA TYR A 78 -3.57 -4.87 3.41
C TYR A 78 -2.36 -3.94 3.51
N HIS A 79 -1.17 -4.46 3.22
CA HIS A 79 0.10 -3.73 3.31
C HIS A 79 0.67 -3.57 1.89
N PRO A 80 0.42 -2.43 1.21
CA PRO A 80 1.12 -2.14 -0.01
C PRO A 80 2.59 -1.88 0.28
N PHE A 81 3.38 -2.05 -0.76
CA PHE A 81 4.70 -1.47 -0.84
C PHE A 81 4.85 -0.72 -2.14
N TYR A 82 5.74 0.26 -2.11
CA TYR A 82 5.99 1.15 -3.21
C TYR A 82 7.39 0.91 -3.75
N ILE A 83 7.50 0.94 -5.07
CA ILE A 83 8.77 0.76 -5.78
C ILE A 83 8.95 1.97 -6.66
N TYR A 84 9.96 2.77 -6.35
CA TYR A 84 10.25 4.00 -7.08
C TYR A 84 11.21 3.70 -8.21
N LEU A 85 10.89 4.25 -9.37
CA LEU A 85 11.66 4.12 -10.59
C LEU A 85 12.31 5.46 -10.93
N ASP A 86 13.50 5.41 -11.52
CA ASP A 86 14.12 6.56 -12.16
C ASP A 86 13.66 6.73 -13.62
N ASP A 87 14.23 7.72 -14.31
CA ASP A 87 13.85 8.10 -15.68
C ASP A 87 14.09 6.98 -16.71
N VAL A 88 15.02 6.07 -16.45
CA VAL A 88 15.30 4.90 -17.30
C VAL A 88 14.53 3.64 -16.88
N ASN A 89 13.65 3.77 -15.88
CA ASN A 89 12.85 2.73 -15.23
C ASN A 89 13.66 1.70 -14.43
N ASP A 90 14.83 2.09 -13.92
CA ASP A 90 15.55 1.32 -12.92
C ASP A 90 14.97 1.60 -11.53
N VAL A 91 14.93 0.57 -10.68
CA VAL A 91 14.47 0.69 -9.30
C VAL A 91 15.50 1.48 -8.50
N SER A 92 15.07 2.61 -7.95
CA SER A 92 15.89 3.51 -7.12
C SER A 92 15.72 3.22 -5.63
N SER A 93 14.49 2.96 -5.19
CA SER A 93 14.17 2.66 -3.81
C SER A 93 12.84 1.92 -3.66
N LEU A 94 12.64 1.34 -2.47
CA LEU A 94 11.37 0.72 -2.07
C LEU A 94 10.93 1.25 -0.72
N ILE A 95 9.63 1.38 -0.53
CA ILE A 95 9.02 1.58 0.78
C ILE A 95 8.20 0.34 1.11
N ILE A 96 8.56 -0.34 2.19
CA ILE A 96 7.95 -1.59 2.65
C ILE A 96 7.17 -1.28 3.92
N ASP A 97 5.88 -1.58 3.95
CA ASP A 97 5.08 -1.46 5.16
C ASP A 97 5.24 -2.73 6.03
N ASP A 98 6.03 -2.60 7.10
CA ASP A 98 6.31 -3.64 8.09
C ASP A 98 5.09 -3.90 9.02
N GLY A 99 3.98 -3.19 8.86
CA GLY A 99 2.76 -3.33 9.67
C GLY A 99 2.38 -2.08 10.48
N HIS A 100 1.09 -1.92 10.84
CA HIS A 100 0.58 -0.87 11.73
C HIS A 100 1.04 0.57 11.45
N HIS A 101 0.98 1.00 10.18
CA HIS A 101 1.45 2.31 9.73
C HIS A 101 2.97 2.50 9.82
N PHE A 102 3.75 1.45 10.07
CA PHE A 102 5.21 1.54 10.06
C PHE A 102 5.76 1.11 8.72
N SER A 103 6.24 2.07 7.95
CA SER A 103 6.99 1.75 6.73
C SER A 103 8.48 1.95 6.90
N LYS A 104 9.23 1.24 6.08
CA LYS A 104 10.68 1.26 5.99
C LYS A 104 11.10 1.65 4.58
N LEU A 105 12.04 2.60 4.47
CA LEU A 105 12.69 2.94 3.20
C LEU A 105 13.92 2.04 2.98
N ARG A 106 14.05 1.52 1.77
CA ARG A 106 15.21 0.74 1.31
C ARG A 106 15.73 1.33 0.00
N ALA A 107 16.89 1.96 0.05
CA ALA A 107 17.60 2.39 -1.15
C ALA A 107 18.15 1.18 -1.92
N VAL A 108 18.11 1.26 -3.25
CA VAL A 108 18.77 0.31 -4.16
C VAL A 108 19.97 1.01 -4.77
N GLN A 109 21.16 0.42 -4.65
CA GLN A 109 22.38 1.04 -5.17
C GLN A 109 22.35 1.09 -6.70
N LYS A 110 22.51 2.31 -7.25
CA LYS A 110 22.71 2.53 -8.68
C LYS A 110 23.96 1.80 -9.17
N GLY A 111 23.89 1.18 -10.36
CA GLY A 111 25.04 0.53 -11.01
C GLY A 111 25.27 -0.96 -10.65
N VAL A 112 24.49 -1.54 -9.73
CA VAL A 112 24.56 -2.99 -9.45
C VAL A 112 23.71 -3.74 -10.48
N LYS A 113 24.35 -4.58 -11.32
CA LYS A 113 23.75 -5.25 -12.49
C LYS A 113 22.49 -6.10 -12.21
N ARG A 114 22.26 -6.50 -10.97
CA ARG A 114 20.99 -7.06 -10.48
C ARG A 114 21.08 -7.29 -8.98
N THR A 115 20.28 -6.57 -8.21
CA THR A 115 20.10 -6.89 -6.78
C THR A 115 18.89 -7.80 -6.61
N SER A 116 18.89 -8.66 -5.58
CA SER A 116 17.68 -9.36 -5.17
C SER A 116 17.25 -8.88 -3.79
N ILE A 117 15.96 -8.65 -3.62
CA ILE A 117 15.35 -8.38 -2.32
C ILE A 117 14.41 -9.53 -2.00
N ASP A 118 14.67 -10.18 -0.88
CA ASP A 118 13.77 -11.16 -0.29
C ASP A 118 12.80 -10.40 0.63
N LEU A 119 11.50 -10.49 0.33
CA LEU A 119 10.41 -10.00 1.17
C LEU A 119 9.72 -11.21 1.79
N THR A 120 9.62 -11.23 3.11
CA THR A 120 8.91 -12.24 3.88
C THR A 120 7.58 -11.66 4.35
N ILE A 121 6.50 -12.29 3.92
CA ILE A 121 5.16 -12.09 4.44
C ILE A 121 4.98 -13.00 5.66
N PHE A 122 4.40 -12.49 6.73
CA PHE A 122 4.27 -13.24 7.96
C PHE A 122 2.90 -13.09 8.64
N LEU A 123 2.56 -14.10 9.44
CA LEU A 123 1.41 -14.11 10.33
C LEU A 123 1.83 -13.96 11.80
N PRO A 124 0.93 -13.54 12.71
CA PRO A 124 -0.51 -13.28 12.50
C PRO A 124 -0.85 -11.90 11.92
N ASP A 125 0.07 -10.95 11.97
CA ASP A 125 -0.23 -9.53 11.71
C ASP A 125 -0.16 -9.11 10.23
N HIS A 126 -0.11 -10.07 9.29
CA HIS A 126 -0.09 -9.83 7.84
C HIS A 126 1.01 -8.87 7.35
N GLY A 127 2.05 -8.66 8.16
CA GLY A 127 3.14 -7.75 7.86
C GLY A 127 4.08 -8.30 6.81
N MET A 128 4.86 -7.40 6.22
CA MET A 128 5.84 -7.74 5.21
C MET A 128 7.17 -7.10 5.56
N THR A 129 8.24 -7.89 5.55
CA THR A 129 9.57 -7.42 5.94
C THR A 129 10.67 -8.03 5.10
N ASP A 130 11.78 -7.32 4.94
CA ASP A 130 12.95 -7.77 4.20
C ASP A 130 14.11 -8.26 5.09
N GLN A 131 13.86 -8.33 6.40
CA GLN A 131 14.87 -8.66 7.43
C GLN A 131 14.92 -10.16 7.72
N ILE A 132 13.84 -10.86 7.45
CA ILE A 132 13.74 -12.30 7.63
C ILE A 132 14.15 -12.95 6.31
N LYS A 133 15.31 -13.61 6.31
CA LYS A 133 15.88 -14.28 5.13
C LYS A 133 16.01 -15.77 5.40
N GLY A 134 15.99 -16.57 4.33
CA GLY A 134 16.23 -18.02 4.42
C GLY A 134 15.10 -18.83 5.06
N ILE A 135 13.99 -18.20 5.44
CA ILE A 135 12.80 -18.89 5.93
C ILE A 135 11.93 -19.27 4.74
N SER A 136 11.48 -20.54 4.70
CA SER A 136 10.65 -21.12 3.64
C SER A 136 11.29 -21.10 2.25
N LYS A 137 10.65 -21.79 1.28
CA LYS A 137 11.07 -21.73 -0.12
C LYS A 137 10.70 -20.38 -0.72
N ILE A 138 11.52 -19.92 -1.67
CA ILE A 138 11.18 -18.74 -2.48
C ILE A 138 9.91 -19.05 -3.26
N PHE A 139 8.95 -18.14 -3.16
CA PHE A 139 7.75 -18.11 -3.97
C PHE A 139 7.85 -16.96 -4.97
N GLN A 140 7.53 -17.24 -6.22
CA GLN A 140 7.41 -16.23 -7.26
C GLN A 140 5.92 -15.92 -7.41
N PRO A 141 5.44 -14.75 -6.94
CA PRO A 141 4.04 -14.40 -7.08
C PRO A 141 3.69 -14.22 -8.54
N LYS A 142 2.44 -14.53 -8.88
CA LYS A 142 1.85 -13.99 -10.11
C LYS A 142 1.71 -12.48 -9.92
N LEU A 143 2.26 -11.74 -10.88
CA LEU A 143 2.04 -10.30 -11.00
C LEU A 143 0.73 -10.09 -11.75
N ILE A 144 -0.23 -9.42 -11.11
CA ILE A 144 -1.57 -9.21 -11.65
C ILE A 144 -1.82 -7.70 -11.73
N PRO A 145 -2.17 -7.13 -12.90
CA PRO A 145 -2.55 -5.74 -12.96
C PRO A 145 -3.75 -5.43 -12.04
N LEU A 146 -3.63 -4.39 -11.23
CA LEU A 146 -4.67 -3.92 -10.32
C LEU A 146 -5.62 -2.97 -11.05
N LEU A 147 -6.61 -3.53 -11.73
CA LEU A 147 -7.62 -2.77 -12.47
C LEU A 147 -8.73 -2.21 -11.54
N PRO A 148 -9.45 -1.13 -11.92
CA PRO A 148 -10.51 -0.54 -11.09
C PRO A 148 -11.60 -1.53 -10.69
N ASP A 149 -12.04 -2.38 -11.63
CA ASP A 149 -13.05 -3.43 -11.41
C ASP A 149 -12.57 -4.49 -10.40
N GLN A 150 -11.26 -4.72 -10.32
CA GLN A 150 -10.68 -5.63 -9.34
C GLN A 150 -10.80 -5.06 -7.92
N ILE A 151 -10.55 -3.75 -7.77
CA ILE A 151 -10.72 -3.05 -6.49
C ILE A 151 -12.20 -3.06 -6.10
N GLU A 152 -13.11 -2.73 -7.03
CA GLU A 152 -14.55 -2.79 -6.77
C GLU A 152 -15.01 -4.19 -6.35
N ARG A 153 -14.59 -5.24 -7.07
CA ARG A 153 -14.93 -6.63 -6.72
C ARG A 153 -14.42 -7.03 -5.35
N TRP A 154 -13.22 -6.61 -4.96
CA TRP A 154 -12.73 -6.86 -3.60
C TRP A 154 -13.61 -6.23 -2.53
N TRP A 155 -14.23 -5.09 -2.81
CA TRP A 155 -15.16 -4.42 -1.89
C TRP A 155 -16.53 -5.09 -1.82
N LEU A 156 -16.93 -5.81 -2.87
CA LEU A 156 -18.21 -6.53 -2.93
C LEU A 156 -18.18 -7.90 -2.24
N ILE A 157 -17.01 -8.42 -1.85
CA ILE A 157 -16.89 -9.71 -1.16
C ILE A 157 -17.45 -9.57 0.27
N ASN A 158 -18.75 -9.86 0.39
CA ASN A 158 -19.50 -9.76 1.63
C ASN A 158 -19.36 -11.06 2.44
N ASN A 159 -18.26 -11.17 3.20
CA ASN A 159 -18.13 -11.95 4.44
C ASN A 159 -16.67 -11.93 4.95
N MET A 160 -16.38 -11.00 5.86
CA MET A 160 -15.10 -10.88 6.58
C MET A 160 -13.90 -10.25 5.84
N ALA A 161 -14.12 -9.33 4.92
CA ALA A 161 -13.07 -8.45 4.42
C ALA A 161 -13.65 -7.12 3.92
N GLN A 162 -14.24 -6.32 4.82
CA GLN A 162 -14.49 -4.93 4.46
C GLN A 162 -13.11 -4.28 4.36
N LEU A 163 -12.67 -3.90 3.16
CA LEU A 163 -11.61 -2.93 3.02
C LEU A 163 -12.07 -1.63 3.69
N LYS A 164 -11.84 -1.54 5.00
CA LYS A 164 -11.40 -0.28 5.55
C LYS A 164 -10.15 0.01 4.76
N LEU A 165 -10.24 1.00 3.87
CA LEU A 165 -9.10 1.79 3.44
C LEU A 165 -8.41 2.30 4.71
N ARG A 166 -7.72 1.40 5.43
CA ARG A 166 -6.66 1.81 6.31
C ARG A 166 -5.53 2.16 5.38
N THR A 167 -5.52 3.43 5.03
CA THR A 167 -4.35 4.30 5.15
C THR A 167 -3.26 4.25 4.07
N LYS A 168 -3.47 3.58 2.93
CA LYS A 168 -2.33 3.26 2.04
C LYS A 168 -2.59 3.24 0.54
N LEU A 169 -3.70 3.79 0.05
CA LEU A 169 -3.92 3.93 -1.41
C LEU A 169 -3.57 5.31 -1.96
N ILE A 170 -3.24 6.28 -1.11
CA ILE A 170 -3.62 7.67 -1.39
C ILE A 170 -2.50 8.53 -1.97
N ASP A 171 -1.22 8.27 -1.71
CA ASP A 171 -0.14 8.98 -2.39
C ASP A 171 1.22 8.34 -2.09
N PRO A 172 1.96 7.82 -3.09
CA PRO A 172 3.34 7.38 -2.88
C PRO A 172 4.30 8.55 -2.56
N TRP A 173 3.87 9.81 -2.64
CA TRP A 173 4.68 10.96 -2.30
C TRP A 173 4.12 11.83 -1.17
N ALA A 174 3.16 11.31 -0.40
CA ALA A 174 2.60 12.01 0.76
C ALA A 174 3.72 12.47 1.71
N PRO A 175 3.62 13.69 2.27
CA PRO A 175 4.48 14.11 3.38
C PRO A 175 4.47 13.05 4.50
N GLY A 176 5.65 12.69 5.00
CA GLY A 176 5.80 11.64 6.03
C GLY A 176 5.95 10.22 5.51
N LEU A 177 5.62 9.95 4.24
CA LEU A 177 5.91 8.66 3.60
C LEU A 177 7.40 8.56 3.20
N ILE A 178 7.95 9.67 2.71
CA ILE A 178 9.39 9.88 2.48
C ILE A 178 9.80 11.17 3.21
N PRO A 179 10.05 11.15 4.53
CA PRO A 179 10.43 12.35 5.28
C PRO A 179 11.95 12.53 5.35
N ASP A 180 12.36 13.78 5.57
CA ASP A 180 13.77 14.18 5.68
C ASP A 180 14.44 13.70 6.98
N THR A 181 13.66 13.28 7.99
CA THR A 181 14.16 12.91 9.34
C THR A 181 13.68 11.53 9.82
N PRO A 182 14.58 10.66 10.34
CA PRO A 182 14.24 9.35 10.89
C PRO A 182 13.36 9.39 12.16
N SER A 183 12.40 8.46 12.29
CA SER A 183 11.69 8.22 13.57
C SER A 183 12.28 7.05 14.36
N LYS A 184 12.21 7.11 15.70
CA LYS A 184 12.74 6.10 16.65
C LYS A 184 11.72 5.02 17.08
N LYS A 185 10.70 4.73 16.28
CA LYS A 185 9.68 3.73 16.66
C LYS A 185 10.04 2.31 16.24
N VAL A 186 9.74 1.33 17.10
CA VAL A 186 10.01 -0.08 16.88
C VAL A 186 8.90 -0.70 16.03
N SER A 187 9.26 -1.43 14.97
CA SER A 187 8.30 -2.05 14.04
C SER A 187 7.75 -3.37 14.59
N LEU A 188 6.75 -3.90 13.89
CA LEU A 188 6.02 -5.13 14.21
C LEU A 188 6.91 -6.37 14.41
N LEU A 189 8.15 -6.34 13.90
CA LEU A 189 9.21 -7.31 14.17
C LEU A 189 9.45 -7.59 15.66
N TYR A 190 9.18 -6.63 16.55
CA TYR A 190 9.25 -6.85 18.00
C TYR A 190 8.26 -7.92 18.47
N ARG A 191 7.03 -7.91 17.94
CA ARG A 191 6.00 -8.89 18.30
C ARG A 191 6.34 -10.27 17.75
N LEU A 192 6.82 -10.35 16.52
CA LEU A 192 7.34 -11.59 15.94
C LEU A 192 8.44 -12.22 16.80
N ASN A 193 9.36 -11.41 17.34
CA ASN A 193 10.40 -11.88 18.25
C ASN A 193 9.88 -12.49 19.56
N GLN A 194 8.63 -12.26 19.94
CA GLN A 194 7.99 -12.91 21.08
C GLN A 194 7.32 -14.24 20.70
N LEU A 195 6.98 -14.42 19.41
CA LEU A 195 6.29 -15.60 18.90
C LEU A 195 7.23 -16.66 18.31
N LEU A 196 8.41 -16.25 17.84
CA LEU A 196 9.35 -17.13 17.15
C LEU A 196 10.33 -17.80 18.13
N PRO A 197 10.75 -19.05 17.85
CA PRO A 197 11.75 -19.75 18.65
C PRO A 197 13.18 -19.20 18.46
N PHE A 198 13.36 -18.23 17.57
CA PHE A 198 14.60 -17.51 17.31
C PHE A 198 14.35 -16.00 17.31
N LYS A 199 15.38 -15.22 17.60
CA LYS A 199 15.32 -13.76 17.53
C LYS A 199 15.70 -13.30 16.13
N ILE A 200 14.80 -12.54 15.50
CA ILE A 200 15.09 -11.69 14.36
C ILE A 200 15.97 -10.56 14.89
N PRO A 201 17.21 -10.40 14.38
CA PRO A 201 18.10 -9.35 14.84
C PRO A 201 17.43 -7.98 14.74
N SER A 202 17.54 -7.19 15.82
CA SER A 202 17.13 -5.80 15.85
C SER A 202 17.92 -5.00 14.79
N PRO A 203 17.38 -3.91 14.23
CA PRO A 203 17.79 -3.42 12.93
C PRO A 203 19.28 -3.07 12.86
N ILE A 204 19.89 -3.39 11.71
CA ILE A 204 21.05 -2.66 11.20
C ILE A 204 20.67 -1.17 11.23
N LYS A 205 21.59 -0.30 11.70
CA LYS A 205 21.42 1.17 11.82
C LYS A 205 20.88 1.90 10.57
N ASN A 206 20.74 1.22 9.44
CA ASN A 206 20.39 1.78 8.13
C ASN A 206 18.88 1.69 7.78
N ASN A 207 18.04 1.07 8.62
CA ASN A 207 16.60 0.94 8.32
C ASN A 207 15.82 2.13 8.91
N ILE A 208 15.54 3.13 8.09
CA ILE A 208 14.75 4.31 8.49
C ILE A 208 13.26 3.91 8.52
N LYS A 209 12.57 4.21 9.63
CA LYS A 209 11.15 3.86 9.87
C LYS A 209 10.28 5.09 10.04
N PHE A 210 9.02 5.00 9.59
CA PHE A 210 8.09 6.15 9.52
C PHE A 210 6.66 5.75 9.87
N THR A 211 5.86 6.73 10.30
CA THR A 211 4.43 6.57 10.58
C THR A 211 3.60 7.54 9.74
N PHE A 212 2.60 7.04 9.00
CA PHE A 212 1.67 7.87 8.22
C PHE A 212 0.24 7.29 8.23
N ARG A 213 -0.75 8.16 7.99
CA ARG A 213 -2.17 7.79 7.85
C ARG A 213 -2.75 8.49 6.63
N ASP A 214 -3.81 7.92 6.06
CA ASP A 214 -4.61 8.58 5.04
C ASP A 214 -5.39 9.73 5.67
N GLU A 215 -5.49 10.84 4.94
CA GLU A 215 -6.11 12.08 5.40
C GLU A 215 -6.97 12.70 4.31
N SER A 216 -8.07 13.35 4.69
CA SER A 216 -8.82 14.27 3.83
C SER A 216 -8.69 15.69 4.38
N ALA A 217 -8.49 16.65 3.48
CA ALA A 217 -8.55 18.06 3.84
C ALA A 217 -10.01 18.56 3.82
N CYS A 218 -10.43 19.23 4.88
CA CYS A 218 -11.71 19.95 4.90
C CYS A 218 -11.74 21.02 3.79
N PRO A 219 -12.80 21.10 2.98
CA PRO A 219 -12.85 22.07 1.87
C PRO A 219 -13.00 23.52 2.32
N ILE A 220 -13.42 23.75 3.57
CA ILE A 220 -13.68 25.09 4.12
C ILE A 220 -12.47 25.61 4.90
N CYS A 221 -11.95 24.81 5.84
CA CYS A 221 -10.89 25.25 6.75
C CYS A 221 -9.56 24.53 6.55
N HIS A 222 -9.47 23.62 5.58
CA HIS A 222 -8.26 22.86 5.24
C HIS A 222 -7.64 22.05 6.39
N SER A 223 -8.38 21.79 7.46
CA SER A 223 -7.94 20.84 8.48
C SER A 223 -7.86 19.43 7.89
N LEU A 224 -6.78 18.73 8.22
CA LEU A 224 -6.59 17.33 7.84
C LEU A 224 -7.33 16.43 8.83
N GLU A 225 -8.15 15.54 8.30
CA GLU A 225 -8.93 14.57 9.06
C GLU A 225 -8.50 13.16 8.66
N THR A 226 -8.20 12.31 9.65
CA THR A 226 -7.76 10.94 9.39
C THR A 226 -8.87 10.09 8.80
N LEU A 227 -8.53 9.32 7.76
CA LEU A 227 -9.44 8.42 7.07
C LEU A 227 -9.18 6.96 7.46
N ASP A 228 -10.00 6.46 8.38
CA ASP A 228 -9.90 5.06 8.82
C ASP A 228 -10.76 4.09 7.99
N PHE A 229 -11.81 4.58 7.33
CA PHE A 229 -12.78 3.78 6.56
C PHE A 229 -13.57 4.68 5.61
N ILE A 230 -13.93 4.16 4.43
CA ILE A 230 -14.92 4.72 3.50
C ILE A 230 -15.87 3.58 3.07
N PRO A 231 -17.18 3.65 3.36
CA PRO A 231 -18.11 2.59 2.98
C PRO A 231 -18.42 2.59 1.49
N LEU A 232 -18.73 1.39 0.97
CA LEU A 232 -19.29 1.21 -0.37
C LEU A 232 -20.79 1.54 -0.34
N VAL A 233 -21.22 2.38 -1.27
CA VAL A 233 -22.63 2.73 -1.47
C VAL A 233 -23.01 2.53 -2.93
N ARG A 234 -24.25 2.12 -3.18
CA ARG A 234 -24.78 2.04 -4.54
C ARG A 234 -25.27 3.43 -4.96
N SER A 235 -24.70 3.96 -6.04
CA SER A 235 -25.14 5.21 -6.65
C SER A 235 -26.60 5.11 -7.09
N LYS A 236 -27.42 6.06 -6.64
CA LYS A 236 -28.84 6.11 -7.03
C LYS A 236 -29.03 6.51 -8.49
N THR A 237 -28.08 7.25 -9.07
CA THR A 237 -28.17 7.77 -10.45
C THR A 237 -27.63 6.79 -11.48
N THR A 238 -26.49 6.16 -11.19
CA THR A 238 -25.83 5.26 -12.17
C THR A 238 -26.03 3.79 -11.87
N GLY A 239 -26.52 3.43 -10.67
CA GLY A 239 -26.65 2.04 -10.23
C GLY A 239 -25.31 1.35 -9.87
N ASN A 240 -24.18 1.99 -10.18
CA ASN A 240 -22.82 1.52 -9.90
C ASN A 240 -22.45 1.67 -8.42
N TYR A 241 -21.48 0.90 -7.95
CA TYR A 241 -20.95 1.05 -6.59
C TYR A 241 -19.86 2.11 -6.53
N ILE A 242 -19.90 2.96 -5.51
CA ILE A 242 -18.90 4.00 -5.24
C ILE A 242 -18.51 3.96 -3.77
N LEU A 243 -17.28 4.35 -3.41
CA LEU A 243 -16.95 4.60 -2.01
C LEU A 243 -17.30 6.03 -1.68
N ARG A 244 -18.12 6.23 -0.64
CA ARG A 244 -18.54 7.56 -0.20
C ARG A 244 -18.58 7.64 1.31
N LYS A 245 -18.12 8.75 1.89
CA LYS A 245 -18.21 9.01 3.33
C LYS A 245 -18.60 10.45 3.62
N LYS A 246 -19.52 10.65 4.56
CA LYS A 246 -19.74 11.93 5.21
C LYS A 246 -18.70 12.14 6.30
N MET A 247 -18.09 13.31 6.31
CA MET A 247 -17.04 13.71 7.23
C MET A 247 -17.46 14.99 7.94
N THR A 248 -17.03 15.12 9.20
CA THR A 248 -17.13 16.36 9.96
C THR A 248 -15.71 16.70 10.41
N CYS A 249 -15.21 17.88 10.04
CA CYS A 249 -13.88 18.30 10.45
C CYS A 249 -13.85 18.76 11.91
N LYS A 250 -12.66 18.92 12.49
CA LYS A 250 -12.47 19.43 13.87
C LYS A 250 -13.10 20.80 14.14
N ASN A 251 -13.40 21.57 13.09
CA ASN A 251 -14.07 22.87 13.16
C ASN A 251 -15.59 22.78 12.85
N ASN A 252 -16.18 21.59 12.97
CA ASN A 252 -17.61 21.31 12.75
C ASN A 252 -18.16 21.58 11.33
N HIS A 253 -17.31 21.78 10.32
CA HIS A 253 -17.76 21.77 8.93
C HIS A 253 -18.05 20.35 8.46
N GLU A 254 -19.24 20.15 7.89
CA GLU A 254 -19.64 18.90 7.25
C GLU A 254 -19.29 18.90 5.75
N TYR A 255 -18.82 17.76 5.25
CA TYR A 255 -18.52 17.55 3.84
C TYR A 255 -18.64 16.07 3.48
N SER A 256 -18.83 15.77 2.19
CA SER A 256 -18.78 14.39 1.69
C SER A 256 -17.54 14.19 0.83
N ILE A 257 -16.95 13.01 0.96
CA ILE A 257 -15.88 12.55 0.09
C ILE A 257 -16.33 11.30 -0.66
N ARG A 258 -15.72 11.08 -1.82
CA ARG A 258 -15.80 9.84 -2.59
C ARG A 258 -14.41 9.38 -3.02
N TYR A 259 -14.22 8.08 -3.20
CA TYR A 259 -13.00 7.56 -3.85
C TYR A 259 -13.32 7.15 -5.29
N ASP A 260 -12.56 7.71 -6.21
CA ASP A 260 -12.60 7.37 -7.63
C ASP A 260 -11.62 6.20 -7.86
N PHE A 261 -12.14 5.03 -8.23
CA PHE A 261 -11.31 3.82 -8.45
C PHE A 261 -10.41 3.93 -9.68
N GLU A 262 -10.83 4.68 -10.70
CA GLU A 262 -10.08 4.85 -11.94
C GLU A 262 -8.93 5.84 -11.73
N LYS A 263 -9.19 6.94 -11.05
CA LYS A 263 -8.14 7.91 -10.74
C LYS A 263 -7.33 7.52 -9.52
N GLY A 264 -7.88 6.63 -8.69
CA GLY A 264 -7.37 6.25 -7.38
C GLY A 264 -7.10 7.44 -6.48
N MET A 265 -8.06 8.34 -6.39
CA MET A 265 -7.99 9.56 -5.57
C MET A 265 -9.27 9.78 -4.79
N ILE A 266 -9.16 10.57 -3.72
CA ILE A 266 -10.29 11.04 -2.94
C ILE A 266 -10.75 12.40 -3.46
N GLU A 267 -12.00 12.47 -3.87
CA GLU A 267 -12.67 13.67 -4.36
C GLU A 267 -13.74 14.12 -3.35
N LEU A 268 -14.16 15.38 -3.44
CA LEU A 268 -15.39 15.82 -2.78
C LEU A 268 -16.59 15.33 -3.59
N ASP A 269 -17.67 14.98 -2.88
CA ASP A 269 -18.93 14.50 -3.47
C ASP A 269 -20.08 15.47 -3.25
#